data_AF-A0A959LAR3-F1
#
_entry.id   AF-A0A959LAR3-F1
#
_cell.length_a   1.000
_cell.length_b   1.000
_cell.length_c   1.000
_cell.angle_alpha   90.00
_cell.angle_beta   90.00
_cell.angle_gamma   90.00
#
_symmetry.space_group_name_H-M   'P 1'
#
loop_
_entity.id
_entity.type
_entity.pdbx_description
1 polymer ?
#
loop_
_entity_poly.entity_id
_entity_poly.type
_entity_poly.pdbx_seq_one_letter_code
_entity_poly.pdbx_strand_id
1 'polypeptide(L)'
;MKYVCLIICFLQVISCTNHQTESELIVANEQNGIKVRISHSAGNYIEGAVPLACPFNIGHSVESQPKDSLFVILGNSITKDKTLPVRPIAKLQMSDDNLLKEYVVATVPSDTLLNFEGLVTEYAYVRNIVETYLNNYKGLGKTKVMDWSAYKK
;
A
#
# COMPACT_ATOMS: atom_id res chain seq x y z
N MET A 1 -49.83 14.36 33.75
CA MET A 1 -49.37 14.16 32.35
C MET A 1 -48.90 15.48 31.74
N LYS A 2 -47.76 16.04 32.19
CA LYS A 2 -47.23 17.32 31.66
C LYS A 2 -45.69 17.36 31.45
N TYR A 3 -44.97 16.27 31.72
CA TYR A 3 -43.50 16.27 31.66
C TYR A 3 -42.91 15.31 30.60
N VAL A 4 -43.75 14.61 29.83
CA VAL A 4 -43.28 13.59 28.86
C VAL A 4 -42.78 14.22 27.54
N CYS A 5 -43.27 15.41 27.15
CA CYS A 5 -42.81 16.06 25.92
C CYS A 5 -41.42 16.70 26.00
N LEU A 6 -40.90 16.99 27.20
CA LEU A 6 -39.64 17.73 27.35
C LEU A 6 -38.39 16.86 27.19
N ILE A 7 -38.52 15.54 27.30
CA ILE A 7 -37.40 14.59 27.19
C ILE A 7 -37.11 14.21 25.72
N ILE A 8 -38.12 14.27 24.84
CA ILE A 8 -37.97 13.88 23.42
C ILE A 8 -37.22 14.96 22.60
N CYS A 9 -37.33 16.24 22.96
CA CYS A 9 -36.57 17.30 22.29
C CYS A 9 -35.08 17.33 22.66
N PHE A 10 -34.68 16.76 23.80
CA PHE A 10 -33.27 16.77 24.24
C PHE A 10 -32.42 15.66 23.61
N LEU A 11 -33.04 14.64 23.00
CA LEU A 11 -32.33 13.53 22.35
C LEU A 11 -31.91 13.82 20.89
N GLN A 12 -32.34 14.92 20.29
CA GLN A 12 -31.99 15.26 18.90
C GLN A 12 -30.78 16.18 18.75
N VAL A 13 -30.19 16.67 19.85
CA VAL A 13 -28.98 17.52 19.82
C VAL A 13 -27.67 16.75 19.94
N ILE A 14 -27.71 15.42 20.14
CA ILE A 14 -26.50 14.58 20.22
C ILE A 14 -26.15 13.96 18.85
N SER A 15 -27.00 14.11 17.84
CA SER A 15 -26.77 13.55 16.49
C SER A 15 -26.06 14.52 15.52
N CYS A 16 -25.23 15.42 16.04
CA CYS A 16 -24.41 16.36 15.24
C CYS A 16 -22.96 16.38 15.73
N THR A 17 -22.33 15.22 15.76
CA THR A 17 -20.86 15.15 15.83
C THR A 17 -20.40 13.89 15.12
N ASN A 18 -19.51 14.08 14.16
CA ASN A 18 -18.89 13.07 13.29
C ASN A 18 -19.64 12.76 11.98
N HIS A 19 -19.96 13.80 11.22
CA HIS A 19 -19.74 13.74 9.78
C HIS A 19 -18.40 14.41 9.49
N GLN A 20 -17.30 13.77 9.90
CA GLN A 20 -15.99 14.12 9.33
C GLN A 20 -16.00 13.61 7.90
N THR A 21 -16.12 14.57 7.00
CA THR A 21 -16.24 14.41 5.57
C THR A 21 -15.08 13.56 5.06
N GLU A 22 -15.39 12.37 4.55
CA GLU A 22 -14.48 11.44 3.87
C GLU A 22 -13.59 12.17 2.84
N SER A 23 -14.12 13.25 2.25
CA SER A 23 -13.43 14.14 1.31
C SER A 23 -12.27 14.96 1.89
N GLU A 24 -12.29 15.38 3.16
CA GLU A 24 -11.16 16.11 3.78
C GLU A 24 -10.04 15.14 4.17
N LEU A 25 -10.39 13.90 4.54
CA LEU A 25 -9.43 12.84 4.85
C LEU A 25 -8.65 12.42 3.60
N ILE A 26 -9.31 12.32 2.43
CA ILE A 26 -8.66 11.97 1.16
C ILE A 26 -7.64 13.06 0.74
N VAL A 27 -7.98 14.34 0.86
CA VAL A 27 -7.08 15.46 0.48
C VAL A 27 -5.87 15.55 1.41
N ALA A 28 -6.04 15.32 2.72
CA ALA A 28 -4.93 15.28 3.66
C ALA A 28 -4.01 14.05 3.46
N ASN A 29 -4.56 12.93 2.98
CA ASN A 29 -3.80 11.70 2.71
C ASN A 29 -3.01 11.78 1.39
N GLU A 30 -3.53 12.46 0.37
CA GLU A 30 -2.80 12.73 -0.87
C GLU A 30 -1.59 13.65 -0.67
N GLN A 31 -1.69 14.61 0.26
CA GLN A 31 -0.58 15.52 0.60
C GLN A 31 0.52 14.87 1.46
N ASN A 32 0.24 13.73 2.10
CA ASN A 32 1.19 13.03 3.00
C ASN A 32 1.77 11.73 2.44
N GLY A 33 1.37 11.31 1.23
CA GLY A 33 1.90 10.12 0.57
C GLY A 33 3.34 10.29 0.07
N ILE A 34 4.10 9.21 0.03
CA ILE A 34 5.44 9.21 -0.58
C ILE A 34 5.25 9.30 -2.10
N LYS A 35 5.90 10.26 -2.76
CA LYS A 35 5.83 10.36 -4.22
C LYS A 35 6.68 9.28 -4.86
N VAL A 36 6.04 8.44 -5.65
CA VAL A 36 6.70 7.33 -6.35
C VAL A 36 6.50 7.50 -7.85
N ARG A 37 7.59 7.32 -8.62
CA ARG A 37 7.55 7.20 -10.07
C ARG A 37 7.50 5.74 -10.47
N ILE A 38 6.50 5.36 -11.25
CA ILE A 38 6.31 3.99 -11.74
C ILE A 38 7.41 3.65 -12.74
N SER A 39 8.18 2.59 -12.45
CA SER A 39 9.12 2.00 -13.40
C SER A 39 8.49 0.86 -14.20
N HIS A 40 7.54 0.13 -13.61
CA HIS A 40 6.86 -0.99 -14.27
C HIS A 40 5.37 -1.03 -13.90
N SER A 41 4.51 -1.20 -14.91
CA SER A 41 3.06 -1.33 -14.75
C SER A 41 2.68 -2.78 -14.43
N ALA A 42 1.66 -2.96 -13.58
CA ALA A 42 1.07 -4.27 -13.34
C ALA A 42 0.55 -4.88 -14.66
N GLY A 43 0.75 -6.19 -14.83
CA GLY A 43 0.42 -6.96 -16.02
C GLY A 43 1.55 -7.05 -17.06
N ASN A 44 2.62 -6.26 -16.92
CA ASN A 44 3.74 -6.29 -17.86
C ASN A 44 4.88 -7.22 -17.40
N TYR A 45 5.70 -7.66 -18.35
CA TYR A 45 6.94 -8.38 -18.07
C TYR A 45 8.04 -7.43 -17.60
N ILE A 46 8.91 -7.92 -16.72
CA ILE A 46 10.12 -7.22 -16.30
C ILE A 46 11.29 -7.78 -17.10
N GLU A 47 12.05 -6.91 -17.75
CA GLU A 47 13.25 -7.31 -18.50
C GLU A 47 14.29 -7.92 -17.55
N GLY A 48 14.90 -9.04 -17.95
CA GLY A 48 15.87 -9.77 -17.12
C GLY A 48 15.26 -10.63 -16.01
N ALA A 49 13.94 -10.65 -15.88
CA ALA A 49 13.21 -11.59 -15.02
C ALA A 49 12.82 -12.87 -15.80
N VAL A 50 12.37 -13.90 -15.07
CA VAL A 50 11.64 -15.03 -15.65
C VAL A 50 10.38 -14.51 -16.37
N PRO A 51 9.87 -15.21 -17.42
CA PRO A 51 8.75 -14.75 -18.24
C PRO A 51 7.40 -14.88 -17.51
N LEU A 52 7.26 -14.15 -16.40
CA LEU A 52 6.07 -14.07 -15.57
C LEU A 52 5.65 -12.59 -15.48
N ALA A 53 4.40 -12.32 -15.85
CA ALA A 53 3.84 -10.98 -15.76
C ALA A 53 3.83 -10.50 -14.30
N CYS A 54 4.27 -9.27 -14.06
CA CYS A 54 4.31 -8.68 -12.73
C CYS A 54 2.88 -8.37 -12.26
N PRO A 55 2.41 -8.92 -11.11
CA PRO A 55 1.02 -8.76 -10.70
C PRO A 55 0.73 -7.39 -10.04
N PHE A 56 1.74 -6.55 -9.86
CA PHE A 56 1.63 -5.24 -9.20
C PHE A 56 2.46 -4.19 -9.94
N ASN A 57 2.26 -2.92 -9.61
CA ASN A 57 3.11 -1.86 -10.14
C ASN A 57 4.40 -1.78 -9.33
N ILE A 58 5.50 -1.45 -9.98
CA ILE A 58 6.80 -1.21 -9.33
C ILE A 58 7.19 0.24 -9.59
N GLY A 59 7.73 0.89 -8.56
CA GLY A 59 8.25 2.23 -8.68
C GLY A 59 9.40 2.52 -7.74
N HIS A 60 9.93 3.74 -7.87
CA HIS A 60 10.98 4.28 -7.03
C HIS A 60 10.52 5.59 -6.43
N SER A 61 10.92 5.85 -5.18
CA SER A 61 10.67 7.15 -4.59
C SER A 61 11.32 8.25 -5.43
N VAL A 62 10.56 9.31 -5.69
CA VAL A 62 11.05 10.53 -6.34
C VAL A 62 11.77 11.42 -5.32
N GLU A 63 11.45 11.23 -4.05
CA GLU A 63 12.06 11.93 -2.93
C GLU A 63 13.10 11.01 -2.27
N SER A 64 14.25 11.55 -1.86
CA SER A 64 15.49 10.81 -1.55
C SER A 64 15.44 9.78 -0.40
N GLN A 65 14.27 9.45 0.15
CA GLN A 65 14.12 8.45 1.20
C GLN A 65 12.85 7.59 1.06
N PRO A 66 12.97 6.27 1.26
CA PRO A 66 14.22 5.51 1.38
C PRO A 66 14.94 5.40 0.02
N LYS A 67 16.22 5.79 0.00
CA LYS A 67 16.99 6.13 -1.22
C LYS A 67 17.16 4.99 -2.22
N ASP A 68 16.96 3.74 -1.78
CA ASP A 68 17.20 2.53 -2.56
C ASP A 68 16.06 1.49 -2.47
N SER A 69 14.95 1.81 -1.79
CA SER A 69 13.85 0.83 -1.67
C SER A 69 12.98 0.84 -2.92
N LEU A 70 12.62 -0.37 -3.36
CA LEU A 70 11.65 -0.58 -4.44
C LEU A 70 10.23 -0.54 -3.87
N PHE A 71 9.35 0.21 -4.51
CA PHE A 71 7.95 0.27 -4.12
C PHE A 71 7.13 -0.74 -4.91
N VAL A 72 6.45 -1.63 -4.20
CA VAL A 72 5.44 -2.55 -4.72
C VAL A 72 4.07 -1.94 -4.45
N ILE A 73 3.37 -1.51 -5.50
CA ILE A 73 2.14 -0.74 -5.38
C ILE A 73 0.97 -1.60 -5.81
N LEU A 74 0.13 -1.90 -4.82
CA LEU A 74 -1.07 -2.71 -4.97
C LEU A 74 -2.20 -1.88 -5.59
N GLY A 75 -2.91 -2.46 -6.54
CA GLY A 75 -4.04 -1.84 -7.23
C GLY A 75 -4.02 -2.08 -8.73
N ASN A 76 -4.84 -1.31 -9.45
CA ASN A 76 -4.95 -1.38 -10.90
C ASN A 76 -3.61 -1.04 -11.60
N SER A 77 -3.49 -1.41 -12.87
CA SER A 77 -2.32 -1.07 -13.68
C SER A 77 -2.17 0.45 -13.80
N ILE A 78 -0.97 0.94 -13.50
CA ILE A 78 -0.59 2.35 -13.57
C ILE A 78 0.45 2.50 -14.65
N THR A 79 0.24 3.45 -15.58
CA THR A 79 1.16 3.73 -16.68
C THR A 79 2.58 4.01 -16.16
N LYS A 80 3.57 3.40 -16.82
CA LYS A 80 5.00 3.69 -16.60
C LYS A 80 5.28 5.20 -16.68
N ASP A 81 6.28 5.64 -15.91
CA ASP A 81 6.73 7.03 -15.75
C ASP A 81 5.73 7.98 -15.07
N LYS A 82 4.49 7.54 -14.82
CA LYS A 82 3.56 8.28 -13.97
C LYS A 82 4.13 8.44 -12.57
N THR A 83 4.04 9.65 -12.03
CA THR A 83 4.36 9.93 -10.62
C THR A 83 3.06 10.15 -9.85
N LEU A 84 2.95 9.50 -8.70
CA LEU A 84 1.77 9.62 -7.83
C LEU A 84 2.18 9.48 -6.35
N PRO A 85 1.43 10.10 -5.43
CA PRO A 85 1.55 9.78 -4.02
C PRO A 85 1.09 8.33 -3.78
N VAL A 86 1.80 7.63 -2.90
CA VAL A 86 1.41 6.31 -2.41
C VAL A 86 1.46 6.29 -0.88
N ARG A 87 0.65 5.41 -0.28
CA ARG A 87 0.63 5.17 1.16
C ARG A 87 1.35 3.86 1.47
N PRO A 88 2.55 3.89 2.06
CA PRO A 88 3.22 2.68 2.51
C PRO A 88 2.40 1.96 3.57
N ILE A 89 2.36 0.63 3.49
CA ILE A 89 1.66 -0.23 4.46
C ILE A 89 2.59 -1.23 5.11
N ALA A 90 3.59 -1.73 4.38
CA ALA A 90 4.47 -2.77 4.88
C ALA A 90 5.89 -2.62 4.32
N LYS A 91 6.83 -3.27 4.99
CA LYS A 91 8.20 -3.49 4.53
C LYS A 91 8.43 -4.99 4.41
N LEU A 92 8.99 -5.38 3.28
CA LEU A 92 9.40 -6.73 2.98
C LEU A 92 10.92 -6.73 2.83
N GLN A 93 11.61 -7.42 3.73
CA GLN A 93 13.04 -7.65 3.61
C GLN A 93 13.30 -8.94 2.85
N MET A 94 14.18 -8.86 1.86
CA MET A 94 14.56 -10.01 1.05
C MET A 94 16.07 -10.10 0.92
N SER A 95 16.58 -11.32 0.90
CA SER A 95 17.89 -11.60 0.32
C SER A 95 17.71 -11.72 -1.19
N ASP A 96 18.43 -10.90 -1.96
CA ASP A 96 18.46 -10.91 -3.41
C ASP A 96 19.91 -11.04 -3.87
N ASP A 97 20.28 -12.19 -4.42
CA ASP A 97 21.67 -12.54 -4.73
C ASP A 97 22.62 -12.37 -3.52
N ASN A 98 22.14 -12.74 -2.33
CA ASN A 98 22.80 -12.56 -1.01
C ASN A 98 22.93 -11.12 -0.52
N LEU A 99 22.34 -10.15 -1.22
CA LEU A 99 22.25 -8.77 -0.76
C LEU A 99 20.91 -8.54 -0.08
N LEU A 100 20.92 -7.93 1.11
CA LEU A 100 19.69 -7.53 1.78
C LEU A 100 19.07 -6.35 1.01
N LYS A 101 17.85 -6.53 0.54
CA LYS A 101 17.04 -5.51 -0.12
C LYS A 101 15.73 -5.30 0.62
N GLU A 102 15.28 -4.05 0.59
CA GLU A 102 13.99 -3.66 1.14
C GLU A 102 13.01 -3.34 0.01
N TYR A 103 11.84 -3.94 0.09
CA TYR A 103 10.69 -3.61 -0.73
C TYR A 103 9.64 -2.96 0.16
N VAL A 104 9.15 -1.79 -0.24
CA VAL A 104 8.05 -1.10 0.44
C VAL A 104 6.76 -1.48 -0.27
N VAL A 105 5.84 -2.14 0.42
CA VAL A 105 4.51 -2.40 -0.11
C VAL A 105 3.62 -1.21 0.22
N ALA A 106 2.92 -0.70 -0.78
CA ALA A 106 2.11 0.51 -0.70
C ALA A 106 0.80 0.38 -1.48
N THR A 107 -0.15 1.25 -1.18
CA THR A 107 -1.40 1.42 -1.95
C THR A 107 -1.52 2.84 -2.47
N VAL A 108 -2.47 3.07 -3.39
CA VAL A 108 -2.90 4.44 -3.71
C VAL A 108 -3.65 5.05 -2.51
N PRO A 109 -3.53 6.36 -2.24
CA PRO A 109 -4.09 6.98 -1.02
C PRO A 109 -5.61 6.84 -0.86
N SER A 110 -6.34 6.68 -1.97
CA SER A 110 -7.79 6.46 -1.97
C SER A 110 -8.19 5.09 -1.42
N ASP A 111 -7.28 4.12 -1.41
CA ASP A 111 -7.51 2.81 -0.79
C ASP A 111 -7.04 2.86 0.66
N THR A 112 -7.98 3.07 1.57
CA THR A 112 -7.74 3.19 3.02
C THR A 112 -7.98 1.89 3.79
N LEU A 113 -8.61 0.90 3.15
CA LEU A 113 -9.03 -0.35 3.80
C LEU A 113 -7.83 -1.26 4.09
N LEU A 114 -6.82 -1.23 3.21
CA LEU A 114 -5.66 -2.09 3.36
C LEU A 114 -4.56 -1.43 4.22
N ASN A 115 -4.32 -1.97 5.41
CA ASN A 115 -3.18 -1.62 6.27
C ASN A 115 -2.31 -2.87 6.52
N PHE A 116 -1.27 -2.77 7.35
CA PHE A 116 -0.38 -3.92 7.61
C PHE A 116 -1.13 -5.11 8.22
N GLU A 117 -2.00 -4.87 9.21
CA GLU A 117 -2.77 -5.91 9.89
C GLU A 117 -3.71 -6.61 8.91
N GLY A 118 -4.44 -5.84 8.09
CA GLY A 118 -5.25 -6.38 7.01
C GLY A 118 -4.43 -7.20 6.02
N LEU A 119 -3.25 -6.73 5.61
CA LEU A 119 -2.38 -7.44 4.68
C LEU A 119 -1.93 -8.81 5.20
N VAL A 120 -1.64 -8.93 6.50
CA VAL A 120 -1.16 -10.20 7.09
C VAL A 120 -2.27 -11.13 7.56
N THR A 121 -3.50 -10.63 7.71
CA THR A 121 -4.66 -11.41 8.17
C THR A 121 -5.70 -11.60 7.06
N GLU A 122 -6.57 -10.63 6.83
CA GLU A 122 -7.72 -10.68 5.91
C GLU A 122 -7.30 -10.81 4.44
N TYR A 123 -6.24 -10.09 4.05
CA TYR A 123 -5.71 -10.02 2.70
C TYR A 123 -4.40 -10.80 2.55
N ALA A 124 -4.21 -11.86 3.36
CA ALA A 124 -3.00 -12.68 3.33
C ALA A 124 -2.70 -13.29 1.93
N TYR A 125 -3.73 -13.48 1.09
CA TYR A 125 -3.54 -13.90 -0.29
C TYR A 125 -2.76 -12.86 -1.13
N VAL A 126 -2.97 -11.57 -0.90
CA VAL A 126 -2.23 -10.49 -1.56
C VAL A 126 -0.76 -10.55 -1.14
N ARG A 127 -0.50 -10.69 0.18
CA ARG A 127 0.85 -10.89 0.71
C ARG A 127 1.52 -12.08 0.03
N ASN A 128 0.83 -13.23 -0.03
CA ASN A 128 1.37 -14.46 -0.63
C ASN A 128 1.68 -14.29 -2.12
N ILE A 129 0.87 -13.53 -2.88
CA ILE A 129 1.16 -13.21 -4.30
C ILE A 129 2.44 -12.40 -4.41
N VAL A 130 2.61 -11.36 -3.57
CA VAL A 130 3.82 -10.53 -3.56
C VAL A 130 5.05 -11.37 -3.23
N GLU A 131 5.00 -12.17 -2.16
CA GLU A 131 6.09 -13.07 -1.77
C GLU A 131 6.43 -14.07 -2.86
N THR A 132 5.42 -14.73 -3.42
CA THR A 132 5.61 -15.79 -4.43
C THR A 132 6.23 -15.21 -5.68
N TYR A 133 5.74 -14.07 -6.16
CA TYR A 133 6.34 -13.42 -7.33
C TYR A 133 7.79 -13.01 -7.05
N LEU A 134 8.04 -12.28 -5.96
CA LEU A 134 9.37 -11.75 -5.67
C LEU A 134 10.38 -12.84 -5.28
N ASN A 135 9.95 -14.01 -4.79
CA ASN A 135 10.85 -15.14 -4.56
C ASN A 135 11.26 -15.85 -5.85
N ASN A 136 10.52 -15.67 -6.94
CA ASN A 136 10.70 -16.46 -8.16
C ASN A 136 11.04 -15.62 -9.39
N TYR A 137 10.92 -14.29 -9.36
CA TYR A 137 11.08 -13.44 -10.55
C TYR A 137 12.50 -13.51 -11.15
N LYS A 138 13.53 -13.86 -10.38
CA LYS A 138 14.91 -14.09 -10.86
C LYS A 138 15.25 -15.56 -11.12
N GLY A 139 14.28 -16.46 -10.95
CA GLY A 139 14.49 -17.90 -10.96
C GLY A 139 14.77 -18.48 -9.57
N LEU A 140 14.77 -19.80 -9.50
CA LEU A 140 14.79 -20.54 -8.24
C LEU A 140 16.05 -20.25 -7.40
N GLY A 141 15.85 -19.95 -6.11
CA GLY A 141 16.92 -19.79 -5.12
C GLY A 141 17.72 -18.50 -5.21
N LYS A 142 17.40 -17.59 -6.13
CA LYS A 142 18.07 -16.28 -6.26
C LYS A 142 17.60 -15.24 -5.25
N THR A 143 16.34 -15.39 -4.84
CA THR A 143 15.66 -14.45 -3.96
C THR A 143 14.99 -15.22 -2.84
N LYS A 144 15.03 -14.65 -1.62
CA LYS A 144 14.44 -15.25 -0.43
C LYS A 144 13.82 -14.18 0.46
N VAL A 145 12.54 -14.34 0.77
CA VAL A 145 11.85 -13.56 1.81
C VAL A 145 12.50 -13.82 3.17
N MET A 146 12.84 -12.74 3.87
CA MET A 146 13.46 -12.78 5.19
C MET A 146 12.50 -12.35 6.29
N ASP A 147 11.78 -11.23 6.09
CA ASP A 147 10.89 -10.67 7.09
C ASP A 147 9.79 -9.79 6.48
N TRP A 148 8.66 -9.70 7.19
CA TRP A 148 7.59 -8.73 6.97
C TRP A 148 7.38 -7.90 8.22
N SER A 149 7.34 -6.59 8.06
CA SER A 149 7.02 -5.67 9.14
C SER A 149 6.13 -4.52 8.69
N ALA A 150 5.41 -3.92 9.65
CA ALA A 150 4.68 -2.69 9.40
C ALA A 150 5.64 -1.58 8.94
N TYR A 151 5.20 -0.76 7.98
CA TYR A 151 5.96 0.42 7.60
C TYR A 151 5.98 1.43 8.74
N LYS A 152 7.17 1.87 9.16
CA LYS A 152 7.39 2.93 10.14
C LYS A 152 8.16 4.04 9.45
N LYS A 153 7.58 5.25 9.45
CA LYS A 153 8.18 6.45 8.87
C LYS A 153 9.35 6.94 9.72
#